data_AF-A0A8T3WH15-F1
#
_entry.id   AF-A0A8T3WH15-F1
#
_cell.length_a   1.000
_cell.length_b   1.000
_cell.length_c   1.000
_cell.angle_alpha   90.00
_cell.angle_beta   90.00
_cell.angle_gamma   90.00
#
_symmetry.space_group_name_H-M   'P 1'
#
loop_
_entity.id
_entity.type
_entity.pdbx_description
1 polymer ?
#
loop_
_entity_poly.entity_id
_entity_poly.type
_entity_poly.pdbx_seq_one_letter_code
_entity_poly.pdbx_strand_id
1 'polypeptide(L)'
;MYDLTGQIAEKRKLKGDETLADLVALFKEREAVFSTPVLNGVDAHIIKEIRKNQDIIGKQMASIIVDVSLPSEISYKEKSLNHLTIEHILADFESKYDELHPDLFKLKRNIEVSVQGNEYTVTIPLFAKNAFGADNVWGHEVKINKGYNSHTVDFKSNPPPITRKVRQKAKQARVDYLESYLRALKKPVVGDWLLKYNGPKDLDLQVYWIPKPSELNITVTTIDNDPLLVADAYNRKFLVATWNVEGEEPFEHYIREYKV
;
A
#
# COMPACT_ATOMS: atom_id res chain seq x y z
N MET A 1 -4.20 11.83 -23.87
CA MET A 1 -4.21 11.62 -22.41
C MET A 1 -3.62 10.23 -22.20
N TYR A 2 -2.44 10.11 -21.60
CA TYR A 2 -1.75 8.82 -21.48
C TYR A 2 -2.52 7.91 -20.51
N ASP A 3 -3.00 6.76 -20.97
CA ASP A 3 -3.63 5.76 -20.11
C ASP A 3 -2.55 5.01 -19.32
N LEU A 4 -2.17 5.61 -18.19
CA LEU A 4 -1.20 5.04 -17.25
C LEU A 4 -1.64 3.65 -16.76
N THR A 5 -2.95 3.39 -16.67
CA THR A 5 -3.50 2.11 -16.21
C THR A 5 -3.27 1.03 -17.25
N GLY A 6 -3.55 1.33 -18.53
CA GLY A 6 -3.28 0.43 -19.66
C GLY A 6 -1.80 0.07 -19.77
N GLN A 7 -0.89 1.03 -19.55
CA GLN A 7 0.56 0.77 -19.56
C GLN A 7 1.01 -0.12 -18.39
N ILE A 8 0.45 0.06 -17.20
CA ILE A 8 0.74 -0.80 -16.04
C ILE A 8 0.25 -2.23 -16.31
N ALA A 9 -0.98 -2.37 -16.84
CA ALA A 9 -1.57 -3.66 -17.18
C ALA A 9 -0.77 -4.39 -18.26
N GLU A 10 -0.36 -3.69 -19.33
CA GLU A 10 0.45 -4.27 -20.40
C GLU A 10 1.84 -4.69 -19.92
N LYS A 11 2.52 -3.83 -19.15
CA LYS A 11 3.85 -4.12 -18.58
C LYS A 11 3.84 -5.34 -17.67
N ARG A 12 2.76 -5.53 -16.91
CA ARG A 12 2.60 -6.63 -15.94
C ARG A 12 1.81 -7.81 -16.50
N LYS A 13 1.39 -7.76 -17.76
CA LYS A 13 0.58 -8.78 -18.46
C LYS A 13 -0.71 -9.14 -17.72
N LEU A 14 -1.38 -8.15 -17.17
CA LEU A 14 -2.66 -8.34 -16.50
C LEU A 14 -3.74 -8.73 -17.51
N LYS A 15 -4.55 -9.73 -17.16
CA LYS A 15 -5.63 -10.32 -17.95
C LYS A 15 -7.01 -9.85 -17.49
N GLY A 16 -7.11 -9.28 -16.29
CA GLY A 16 -8.35 -8.75 -15.71
C GLY A 16 -9.15 -9.78 -14.90
N ASP A 17 -8.66 -11.01 -14.78
CA ASP A 17 -9.21 -12.09 -13.96
C ASP A 17 -8.34 -12.42 -12.74
N GLU A 18 -7.31 -11.61 -12.46
CA GLU A 18 -6.42 -11.82 -11.31
C GLU A 18 -7.13 -11.68 -9.97
N THR A 19 -6.85 -12.61 -9.05
CA THR A 19 -7.26 -12.46 -7.65
C THR A 19 -6.42 -11.39 -6.95
N LEU A 20 -6.87 -10.94 -5.77
CA LEU A 20 -6.06 -10.04 -4.96
C LEU A 20 -4.70 -10.63 -4.60
N ALA A 21 -4.64 -11.93 -4.32
CA ALA A 21 -3.40 -12.63 -4.02
C ALA A 21 -2.45 -12.59 -5.23
N ASP A 22 -2.97 -12.77 -6.44
CA ASP A 22 -2.20 -12.67 -7.68
C ASP A 22 -1.69 -11.24 -7.91
N LEU A 23 -2.54 -10.24 -7.72
CA LEU A 23 -2.15 -8.83 -7.83
C LEU A 23 -1.08 -8.46 -6.81
N VAL A 24 -1.24 -8.87 -5.56
CA VAL A 24 -0.23 -8.66 -4.52
C VAL A 24 1.08 -9.33 -4.92
N ALA A 25 1.06 -10.60 -5.35
CA ALA A 25 2.26 -11.32 -5.77
C ALA A 25 2.96 -10.64 -6.96
N LEU A 26 2.21 -10.19 -7.97
CA LEU A 26 2.73 -9.51 -9.16
C LEU A 26 3.34 -8.14 -8.85
N PHE A 27 2.85 -7.46 -7.82
CA PHE A 27 3.27 -6.11 -7.44
C PHE A 27 4.17 -6.07 -6.20
N LYS A 28 4.58 -7.23 -5.65
CA LYS A 28 5.68 -7.28 -4.69
C LYS A 28 6.97 -6.82 -5.37
N GLU A 29 7.57 -5.74 -4.86
CA GLU A 29 8.88 -5.28 -5.34
C GLU A 29 10.00 -6.10 -4.72
N ARG A 30 9.77 -6.56 -3.48
CA ARG A 30 10.69 -7.36 -2.71
C ARG A 30 9.90 -8.27 -1.79
N GLU A 31 10.17 -9.56 -1.84
CA GLU A 31 9.72 -10.45 -0.79
C GLU A 31 10.47 -10.07 0.49
N ALA A 32 9.72 -9.75 1.54
CA ALA A 32 10.22 -9.87 2.89
C ALA A 32 10.81 -11.26 2.99
N VAL A 33 12.03 -11.31 3.49
CA VAL A 33 12.84 -12.54 3.54
C VAL A 33 12.20 -13.61 4.46
N PHE A 34 11.03 -13.33 5.03
CA PHE A 34 10.29 -14.12 6.02
C PHE A 34 8.90 -14.57 5.55
N SER A 35 8.62 -14.57 4.24
CA SER A 35 7.38 -15.08 3.67
C SER A 35 7.26 -16.61 3.68
N THR A 36 8.23 -17.34 4.26
CA THR A 36 8.11 -18.75 4.61
C THR A 36 7.51 -18.94 6.01
N PRO A 37 6.66 -19.96 6.21
CA PRO A 37 5.87 -20.12 7.42
C PRO A 37 6.76 -20.36 8.65
N VAL A 38 6.67 -19.44 9.61
CA VAL A 38 7.01 -19.56 11.03
C VAL A 38 8.17 -20.50 11.34
N LEU A 39 9.38 -19.95 11.43
CA LEU A 39 10.40 -20.44 12.36
C LEU A 39 11.06 -19.25 13.07
N ASN A 40 11.19 -19.41 14.37
CA ASN A 40 11.69 -18.41 15.30
C ASN A 40 13.03 -17.80 14.87
N GLY A 41 13.14 -16.48 14.98
CA GLY A 41 14.40 -15.74 14.86
C GLY A 41 14.66 -15.26 13.44
N VAL A 42 14.83 -13.94 13.31
CA VAL A 42 15.37 -13.33 12.10
C VAL A 42 16.72 -14.01 11.80
N ASP A 43 16.92 -14.56 10.59
CA ASP A 43 18.18 -15.21 10.22
C ASP A 43 19.34 -14.24 10.51
N ALA A 44 20.33 -14.72 11.27
CA ALA A 44 21.50 -13.93 11.65
C ALA A 44 22.23 -13.36 10.43
N HIS A 45 22.16 -14.03 9.27
CA HIS A 45 22.72 -13.56 8.02
C HIS A 45 22.02 -12.29 7.51
N ILE A 46 20.69 -12.28 7.52
CA ILE A 46 19.88 -11.14 7.07
C ILE A 46 20.04 -9.95 8.03
N ILE A 47 20.03 -10.20 9.34
CA ILE A 47 20.33 -9.16 10.34
C ILE A 47 21.70 -8.54 10.06
N LYS A 48 22.70 -9.38 9.73
CA LYS A 48 24.05 -8.92 9.44
C LYS A 48 24.09 -8.08 8.16
N GLU A 49 23.34 -8.45 7.13
CA GLU A 49 23.24 -7.69 5.89
C GLU A 49 22.53 -6.34 6.10
N ILE A 50 21.40 -6.31 6.80
CA ILE A 50 20.69 -5.08 7.15
C ILE A 50 21.59 -4.15 7.95
N ARG A 51 22.27 -4.67 8.98
CA ARG A 51 23.21 -3.88 9.78
C ARG A 51 24.38 -3.35 8.96
N LYS A 52 24.88 -4.14 8.00
CA LYS A 52 25.93 -3.70 7.08
C LYS A 52 25.43 -2.57 6.19
N ASN A 53 24.21 -2.67 5.65
CA ASN A 53 23.60 -1.62 4.83
C ASN A 53 23.36 -0.34 5.64
N GLN A 54 22.84 -0.46 6.86
CA GLN A 54 22.68 0.66 7.79
C GLN A 54 24.02 1.33 8.15
N ASP A 55 25.09 0.56 8.33
CA ASP A 55 26.44 1.09 8.57
C ASP A 55 26.98 1.85 7.35
N ILE A 56 26.75 1.33 6.13
CA ILE A 56 27.09 2.01 4.88
C ILE A 56 26.33 3.33 4.76
N ILE A 57 25.01 3.33 5.01
CA ILE A 57 24.17 4.53 5.01
C ILE A 57 24.68 5.55 6.03
N GLY A 58 24.98 5.12 7.25
CA GLY A 58 25.53 5.99 8.30
C GLY A 58 26.85 6.65 7.89
N LYS A 59 27.74 5.91 7.22
CA LYS A 59 29.00 6.44 6.67
C LYS A 59 28.76 7.44 5.54
N GLN A 60 27.83 7.16 4.64
CA GLN A 60 27.44 8.08 3.56
C GLN A 60 26.87 9.39 4.12
N MET A 61 25.99 9.30 5.12
CA MET A 61 25.45 10.48 5.80
C MET A 61 26.55 11.30 6.48
N ALA A 62 27.48 10.64 7.18
CA ALA A 62 28.61 11.33 7.82
C ALA A 62 29.46 12.09 6.79
N SER A 63 29.75 11.46 5.65
CA SER A 63 30.47 12.08 4.54
C SER A 63 29.73 13.32 4.01
N ILE A 64 28.43 13.21 3.78
CA ILE A 64 27.62 14.32 3.26
C ILE A 64 27.58 15.47 4.26
N ILE A 65 27.47 15.21 5.56
CA ILE A 65 27.40 16.26 6.59
C ILE A 65 28.69 17.07 6.66
N VAL A 66 29.84 16.38 6.67
CA VAL A 66 31.18 17.02 6.77
C VAL A 66 31.54 17.79 5.50
N ASP A 67 30.96 17.40 4.36
CA ASP A 67 31.23 18.08 3.09
C ASP A 67 30.76 19.54 3.10
N VAL A 68 31.61 20.44 2.59
CA VAL A 68 31.34 21.89 2.56
C VAL A 68 30.49 22.19 1.33
N SER A 69 29.22 22.48 1.55
CA SER A 69 28.26 22.69 0.46
C SER A 69 28.09 24.18 0.14
N LEU A 70 27.96 24.49 -1.14
CA LEU A 70 27.55 25.82 -1.60
C LEU A 70 26.08 26.08 -1.21
N PRO A 71 25.64 27.35 -1.08
CA PRO A 71 24.25 27.66 -0.74
C PRO A 71 23.21 27.02 -1.68
N SER A 72 23.54 26.89 -2.97
CA SER A 72 22.69 26.23 -3.97
C SER A 72 22.57 24.71 -3.79
N GLU A 73 23.49 24.09 -3.06
CA GLU A 73 23.58 22.64 -2.85
C GLU A 73 22.93 22.19 -1.55
N ILE A 74 22.64 23.13 -0.63
CA ILE A 74 22.04 22.84 0.69
C ILE A 74 20.74 22.05 0.54
N SER A 75 19.86 22.44 -0.39
CA SER A 75 18.59 21.72 -0.60
C SER A 75 18.79 20.29 -1.11
N TYR A 76 19.78 20.06 -1.96
CA TYR A 76 20.10 18.71 -2.46
C TYR A 76 20.72 17.84 -1.36
N LYS A 77 21.58 18.43 -0.53
CA LYS A 77 22.16 17.80 0.65
C LYS A 77 21.08 17.39 1.66
N GLU A 78 20.15 18.29 1.99
CA GLU A 78 19.01 17.99 2.86
C GLU A 78 18.13 16.86 2.31
N LYS A 79 17.81 16.89 1.02
CA LYS A 79 17.05 15.81 0.36
C LYS A 79 17.77 14.47 0.44
N SER A 80 19.08 14.45 0.20
CA SER A 80 19.90 13.24 0.24
C SER A 80 19.97 12.68 1.66
N LEU A 81 20.20 13.52 2.67
CA LEU A 81 20.22 13.12 4.07
C LEU A 81 18.85 12.61 4.54
N ASN A 82 17.77 13.26 4.10
CA ASN A 82 16.41 12.79 4.36
C ASN A 82 16.15 11.42 3.72
N HIS A 83 16.53 11.22 2.47
CA HIS A 83 16.39 9.94 1.78
C HIS A 83 17.17 8.84 2.50
N LEU A 84 18.45 9.06 2.81
CA LEU A 84 19.30 8.10 3.52
C LEU A 84 18.76 7.77 4.93
N THR A 85 18.24 8.78 5.63
CA THR A 85 17.60 8.56 6.94
C THR A 85 16.38 7.66 6.84
N ILE A 86 15.54 7.88 5.81
CA ILE A 86 14.36 7.06 5.54
C ILE A 86 14.78 5.62 5.23
N GLU A 87 15.76 5.43 4.33
CA GLU A 87 16.28 4.11 3.99
C GLU A 87 16.86 3.38 5.21
N HIS A 88 17.54 4.09 6.11
CA HIS A 88 18.05 3.49 7.34
C HIS A 88 16.91 2.97 8.23
N ILE A 89 15.82 3.74 8.40
CA ILE A 89 14.68 3.33 9.22
C ILE A 89 13.95 2.16 8.57
N LEU A 90 13.72 2.25 7.26
CA LEU A 90 12.93 1.27 6.52
C LEU A 90 13.67 -0.04 6.28
N ALA A 91 15.00 -0.08 6.26
CA ALA A 91 15.75 -1.33 6.10
C ALA A 91 15.40 -2.40 7.17
N ASP A 92 15.16 -1.98 8.41
CA ASP A 92 14.70 -2.89 9.48
C ASP A 92 13.24 -3.30 9.29
N PHE A 93 12.40 -2.39 8.76
CA PHE A 93 10.97 -2.60 8.57
C PHE A 93 10.67 -3.49 7.35
N GLU A 94 11.36 -3.26 6.23
CA GLU A 94 11.39 -4.10 5.02
C GLU A 94 11.78 -5.54 5.32
N SER A 95 12.63 -5.73 6.34
CA SER A 95 12.94 -7.08 6.76
C SER A 95 11.70 -7.80 7.25
N LYS A 96 10.72 -7.14 7.86
CA LYS A 96 9.55 -7.80 8.45
C LYS A 96 8.32 -7.84 7.54
N TYR A 97 8.24 -6.95 6.55
CA TYR A 97 7.03 -6.72 5.75
C TYR A 97 7.34 -6.58 4.26
N ASP A 98 6.53 -7.22 3.42
CA ASP A 98 6.66 -7.16 1.96
C ASP A 98 6.34 -5.74 1.47
N GLU A 99 7.20 -5.17 0.63
CA GLU A 99 6.92 -3.90 -0.03
C GLU A 99 6.07 -4.12 -1.28
N LEU A 100 5.01 -3.32 -1.39
CA LEU A 100 4.07 -3.30 -2.50
C LEU A 100 4.35 -2.10 -3.41
N HIS A 101 4.47 -2.37 -4.70
CA HIS A 101 4.69 -1.34 -5.71
C HIS A 101 3.51 -0.35 -5.74
N PRO A 102 3.73 0.98 -5.68
CA PRO A 102 2.67 1.97 -5.60
C PRO A 102 1.64 1.92 -6.73
N ASP A 103 2.06 1.47 -7.91
CA ASP A 103 1.20 1.27 -9.09
C ASP A 103 0.04 0.29 -8.86
N LEU A 104 0.16 -0.65 -7.91
CA LEU A 104 -0.94 -1.54 -7.54
C LEU A 104 -2.20 -0.73 -7.16
N PHE A 105 -2.02 0.33 -6.39
CA PHE A 105 -3.10 1.17 -5.89
C PHE A 105 -3.57 2.23 -6.91
N LYS A 106 -2.91 2.31 -8.06
CA LYS A 106 -3.32 3.16 -9.19
C LYS A 106 -4.22 2.41 -10.18
N LEU A 107 -4.36 1.09 -10.03
CA LEU A 107 -5.23 0.27 -10.87
C LEU A 107 -6.67 0.76 -10.79
N LYS A 108 -7.37 0.67 -11.92
CA LYS A 108 -8.75 1.11 -12.11
C LYS A 108 -9.55 0.00 -12.76
N ARG A 109 -10.86 0.02 -12.56
CA ARG A 109 -11.82 -0.86 -13.23
C ARG A 109 -12.93 -0.05 -13.89
N ASN A 110 -13.48 -0.61 -14.96
CA ASN A 110 -14.64 -0.05 -15.63
C ASN A 110 -15.91 -0.70 -15.08
N ILE A 111 -16.92 0.12 -14.81
CA ILE A 111 -18.23 -0.31 -14.33
C ILE A 111 -19.28 0.27 -15.26
N GLU A 112 -20.22 -0.58 -15.66
CA GLU A 112 -21.39 -0.15 -16.42
C GLU A 112 -22.47 0.35 -15.47
N VAL A 113 -22.98 1.54 -15.75
CA VAL A 113 -23.99 2.23 -14.94
C VAL A 113 -25.12 2.67 -15.85
N SER A 114 -26.36 2.34 -15.49
CA SER A 114 -27.55 2.85 -16.18
C SER A 114 -28.06 4.11 -15.50
N VAL A 115 -28.05 5.24 -16.22
CA VAL A 115 -28.59 6.52 -15.74
C VAL A 115 -29.69 6.97 -16.71
N GLN A 116 -30.93 7.04 -16.21
CA GLN A 116 -32.11 7.43 -17.00
C GLN A 116 -32.28 6.58 -18.28
N GLY A 117 -32.06 5.27 -18.18
CA GLY A 117 -32.20 4.31 -19.29
C GLY A 117 -31.07 4.36 -20.33
N ASN A 118 -30.02 5.14 -20.10
CA ASN A 118 -28.80 5.13 -20.91
C ASN A 118 -27.69 4.42 -20.13
N GLU A 119 -26.98 3.51 -20.79
CA GLU A 119 -25.82 2.82 -20.24
C GLU A 119 -24.56 3.65 -20.44
N TYR A 120 -23.75 3.75 -19.39
CA TYR A 120 -22.48 4.44 -19.38
C TYR A 120 -21.41 3.55 -18.76
N THR A 121 -20.27 3.45 -19.41
CA THR A 121 -19.08 2.85 -18.82
C THR A 121 -18.30 3.92 -18.05
N VAL A 122 -18.10 3.70 -16.76
CA VAL A 122 -17.43 4.61 -15.84
C VAL A 122 -16.20 3.95 -15.26
N THR A 123 -15.08 4.66 -15.26
CA THR A 123 -13.83 4.15 -14.67
C THR A 123 -13.70 4.60 -13.22
N ILE A 124 -13.55 3.65 -12.29
CA ILE A 124 -13.33 3.92 -10.87
C ILE A 124 -12.02 3.25 -10.37
N PRO A 125 -11.44 3.67 -9.24
CA PRO A 125 -10.32 2.96 -8.62
C PRO A 125 -10.67 1.50 -8.33
N LEU A 126 -9.70 0.60 -8.51
CA LEU A 126 -9.87 -0.81 -8.17
C LEU A 126 -10.01 -0.99 -6.66
N PHE A 127 -9.22 -0.25 -5.88
CA PHE A 127 -9.21 -0.31 -4.43
C PHE A 127 -9.97 0.86 -3.79
N ALA A 128 -10.91 0.54 -2.91
CA ALA A 128 -11.34 1.43 -1.85
C ALA A 128 -10.27 1.49 -0.75
N LYS A 129 -10.19 2.63 -0.06
CA LYS A 129 -9.21 2.88 0.99
C LYS A 129 -9.84 3.58 2.17
N ASN A 130 -9.42 3.22 3.38
CA ASN A 130 -9.80 3.91 4.60
C ASN A 130 -8.68 3.87 5.65
N ALA A 131 -8.70 4.80 6.60
CA ALA A 131 -7.79 4.76 7.74
C ALA A 131 -8.12 3.54 8.63
N PHE A 132 -7.11 2.89 9.19
CA PHE A 132 -7.31 1.72 10.04
C PHE A 132 -8.11 2.08 11.30
N GLY A 133 -9.27 1.44 11.47
CA GLY A 133 -10.19 1.70 12.58
C GLY A 133 -11.15 2.87 12.36
N ALA A 134 -11.17 3.47 11.16
CA ALA A 134 -12.23 4.37 10.78
C ALA A 134 -13.44 3.58 10.25
N ASP A 135 -14.64 3.96 10.71
CA ASP A 135 -15.92 3.38 10.26
C ASP A 135 -16.53 4.17 9.09
N ASN A 136 -15.76 5.08 8.49
CA ASN A 136 -16.24 5.95 7.43
C ASN A 136 -16.49 5.15 6.14
N VAL A 137 -17.61 5.42 5.48
CA VAL A 137 -17.93 4.83 4.18
C VAL A 137 -16.98 5.41 3.13
N TRP A 138 -16.33 4.55 2.34
CA TRP A 138 -15.56 5.00 1.19
C TRP A 138 -16.50 5.57 0.14
N GLY A 139 -16.13 6.70 -0.47
CA GLY A 139 -16.92 7.38 -1.49
C GLY A 139 -16.07 7.77 -2.70
N HIS A 140 -16.63 7.62 -3.89
CA HIS A 140 -16.02 8.08 -5.15
C HIS A 140 -17.08 8.65 -6.07
N GLU A 141 -16.92 9.91 -6.47
CA GLU A 141 -17.86 10.63 -7.33
C GLU A 141 -17.32 10.66 -8.76
N VAL A 142 -18.17 10.32 -9.74
CA VAL A 142 -17.85 10.47 -11.16
C VAL A 142 -18.91 11.29 -11.87
N LYS A 143 -18.47 12.29 -12.64
CA LYS A 143 -19.32 13.14 -13.46
C LYS A 143 -19.37 12.64 -14.90
N ILE A 144 -20.58 12.36 -15.37
CA ILE A 144 -20.89 11.93 -16.73
C ILE A 144 -21.54 13.10 -17.46
N ASN A 145 -20.88 13.61 -18.50
CA ASN A 145 -21.39 14.70 -19.31
C ASN A 145 -21.92 14.16 -20.64
N LYS A 146 -23.20 14.41 -20.95
CA LYS A 146 -23.81 14.08 -22.25
C LYS A 146 -24.54 15.31 -22.79
N GLY A 147 -23.91 15.96 -23.79
CA GLY A 147 -24.40 17.24 -24.32
C GLY A 147 -24.39 18.31 -23.23
N TYR A 148 -25.55 18.90 -22.94
CA TYR A 148 -25.73 19.92 -21.89
C TYR A 148 -26.10 19.33 -20.52
N ASN A 149 -26.35 18.03 -20.43
CA ASN A 149 -26.71 17.37 -19.18
C ASN A 149 -25.46 16.81 -18.51
N SER A 150 -25.33 17.06 -17.21
CA SER A 150 -24.30 16.48 -16.35
C SER A 150 -24.97 15.63 -15.29
N HIS A 151 -24.62 14.35 -15.23
CA HIS A 151 -25.04 13.42 -14.21
C HIS A 151 -23.87 13.15 -13.27
N THR A 152 -24.12 13.15 -11.97
CA THR A 152 -23.13 12.79 -10.96
C THR A 152 -23.51 11.43 -10.40
N VAL A 153 -22.58 10.48 -10.45
CA VAL A 153 -22.75 9.10 -9.95
C VAL A 153 -21.82 8.92 -8.76
N ASP A 154 -22.41 8.60 -7.61
CA ASP A 154 -21.69 8.35 -6.36
C ASP A 154 -21.55 6.84 -6.12
N PHE A 155 -20.32 6.37 -6.05
CA PHE A 155 -19.97 5.02 -5.62
C PHE A 155 -19.64 5.05 -4.14
N LYS A 156 -20.22 4.12 -3.36
CA LYS A 156 -19.97 4.01 -1.92
C LYS A 156 -19.74 2.56 -1.52
N SER A 157 -18.89 2.29 -0.54
CA SER A 157 -18.70 0.96 0.04
C SER A 157 -18.26 1.07 1.49
N ASN A 158 -18.80 0.19 2.35
CA ASN A 158 -18.46 0.14 3.75
C ASN A 158 -17.10 -0.55 3.95
N PRO A 159 -16.30 -0.13 4.95
CA PRO A 159 -15.07 -0.84 5.26
C PRO A 159 -15.39 -2.26 5.78
N PRO A 160 -14.55 -3.26 5.45
CA PRO A 160 -14.76 -4.62 5.93
C PRO A 160 -14.51 -4.72 7.44
N PRO A 161 -15.19 -5.65 8.14
CA PRO A 161 -15.02 -5.81 9.58
C PRO A 161 -13.59 -6.25 9.92
N ILE A 162 -12.99 -5.59 10.90
CA ILE A 162 -11.60 -5.82 11.31
C ILE A 162 -11.54 -6.86 12.43
N THR A 163 -11.01 -8.05 12.11
CA THR A 163 -10.86 -9.15 13.07
C THR A 163 -9.84 -8.84 14.17
N ARG A 164 -9.93 -9.56 15.30
CA ARG A 164 -8.97 -9.42 16.42
C ARG A 164 -7.53 -9.70 15.99
N LYS A 165 -7.32 -10.69 15.11
CA LYS A 165 -6.01 -11.06 14.57
C LYS A 165 -5.38 -9.92 13.78
N VAL A 166 -6.17 -9.23 12.94
CA VAL A 166 -5.70 -8.07 12.17
C VAL A 166 -5.36 -6.90 13.09
N ARG A 167 -6.16 -6.65 14.13
CA ARG A 167 -5.84 -5.64 15.17
C ARG A 167 -4.52 -5.94 15.88
N GLN A 168 -4.22 -7.20 16.17
CA GLN A 168 -2.94 -7.59 16.76
C GLN A 168 -1.78 -7.36 15.79
N LYS A 169 -1.91 -7.74 14.53
CA LYS A 169 -0.89 -7.47 13.50
C LYS A 169 -0.66 -5.97 13.29
N ALA A 170 -1.71 -5.16 13.29
CA ALA A 170 -1.63 -3.70 13.22
C ALA A 170 -0.83 -3.12 14.40
N LYS A 171 -1.10 -3.58 15.62
CA LYS A 171 -0.33 -3.19 16.81
C LYS A 171 1.13 -3.61 16.70
N GLN A 172 1.39 -4.84 16.26
CA GLN A 172 2.75 -5.33 16.08
C GLN A 172 3.52 -4.51 15.05
N ALA A 173 2.92 -4.17 13.91
CA ALA A 173 3.55 -3.33 12.89
C ALA A 173 3.92 -1.94 13.42
N ARG A 174 3.07 -1.33 14.25
CA ARG A 174 3.41 -0.07 14.93
C ARG A 174 4.60 -0.23 15.88
N VAL A 175 4.61 -1.29 16.69
CA VAL A 175 5.73 -1.58 17.59
C VAL A 175 7.01 -1.79 16.79
N ASP A 176 6.96 -2.59 15.74
CA ASP A 176 8.11 -2.90 14.89
C ASP A 176 8.67 -1.65 14.21
N TYR A 177 7.80 -0.76 13.73
CA TYR A 177 8.21 0.53 13.18
C TYR A 177 8.86 1.44 14.23
N LEU A 178 8.25 1.55 15.41
CA LEU A 178 8.81 2.35 16.52
C LEU A 178 10.15 1.80 17.00
N GLU A 179 10.33 0.47 17.01
CA GLU A 179 11.63 -0.13 17.29
C GLU A 179 12.68 0.24 16.25
N SER A 180 12.36 0.18 14.96
CA SER A 180 13.26 0.61 13.87
C SER A 180 13.63 2.09 14.02
N TYR A 181 12.64 2.93 14.33
CA TYR A 181 12.84 4.36 14.57
C TYR A 181 13.74 4.61 15.80
N LEU A 182 13.49 3.94 16.92
CA LEU A 182 14.32 4.04 18.14
C LEU A 182 15.76 3.58 17.91
N ARG A 183 15.97 2.55 17.08
CA ARG A 183 17.33 2.12 16.70
C ARG A 183 18.04 3.17 15.85
N ALA A 184 17.33 3.81 14.92
CA ALA A 184 17.88 4.91 14.12
C ALA A 184 18.25 6.11 14.99
N LEU A 185 17.41 6.46 15.99
CA LEU A 185 17.72 7.52 16.95
C LEU A 185 19.00 7.26 17.78
N LYS A 186 19.32 6.00 18.06
CA LYS A 186 20.54 5.62 18.81
C LYS A 186 21.82 5.76 17.98
N LYS A 187 21.73 6.00 16.67
CA LYS A 187 22.89 6.19 15.80
C LYS A 187 23.28 7.67 15.81
N PRO A 188 24.56 8.04 16.02
CA PRO A 188 24.94 9.45 16.20
C PRO A 188 24.48 10.36 15.04
N VAL A 189 24.94 10.06 13.83
CA VAL A 189 24.67 10.90 12.64
C VAL A 189 23.20 10.87 12.21
N VAL A 190 22.59 9.69 12.25
CA VAL A 190 21.19 9.49 11.82
C VAL A 190 20.23 10.09 12.84
N GLY A 191 20.48 9.84 14.13
CA GLY A 191 19.69 10.34 15.25
C GLY A 191 19.73 11.85 15.36
N ASP A 192 20.91 12.46 15.23
CA ASP A 192 21.05 13.92 15.23
C ASP A 192 20.25 14.56 14.08
N TRP A 193 20.30 13.95 12.88
CA TRP A 193 19.50 14.40 11.74
C TRP A 193 17.99 14.26 11.99
N LEU A 194 17.56 13.12 12.53
CA LEU A 194 16.15 12.84 12.85
C LEU A 194 15.56 13.84 13.84
N LEU A 195 16.28 14.09 14.94
CA LEU A 195 15.86 15.02 15.98
C LEU A 195 15.76 16.46 15.46
N LYS A 196 16.66 16.85 14.55
CA LYS A 196 16.74 18.21 14.04
C LYS A 196 15.74 18.51 12.92
N TYR A 197 15.42 17.53 12.07
CA TYR A 197 14.72 17.82 10.79
C TYR A 197 13.51 16.94 10.46
N ASN A 198 13.34 15.78 11.09
CA ASN A 198 12.31 14.83 10.64
C ASN A 198 11.28 14.45 11.70
N GLY A 199 11.56 14.72 12.98
CA GLY A 199 10.64 14.49 14.11
C GLY A 199 10.13 13.04 14.22
N PRO A 200 9.43 12.68 15.30
CA PRO A 200 8.71 11.42 15.33
C PRO A 200 7.57 11.46 14.32
N LYS A 201 7.55 10.52 13.37
CA LYS A 201 6.40 10.27 12.50
C LYS A 201 5.73 8.99 12.97
N ASP A 202 4.42 9.03 13.15
CA ASP A 202 3.66 7.81 13.41
C ASP A 202 3.49 6.99 12.13
N LEU A 203 3.37 5.67 12.28
CA LEU A 203 3.06 4.76 11.19
C LEU A 203 1.58 4.92 10.79
N ASP A 204 1.32 5.37 9.56
CA ASP A 204 -0.03 5.40 9.01
C ASP A 204 -0.44 3.98 8.57
N LEU A 205 -1.59 3.53 9.05
CA LEU A 205 -2.13 2.22 8.73
C LEU A 205 -3.43 2.42 7.94
N GLN A 206 -3.47 1.83 6.76
CA GLN A 206 -4.57 1.97 5.81
C GLN A 206 -5.12 0.59 5.47
N VAL A 207 -6.45 0.50 5.42
CA VAL A 207 -7.14 -0.68 4.92
C VAL A 207 -7.50 -0.43 3.46
N TYR A 208 -7.08 -1.33 2.59
CA TYR A 208 -7.48 -1.37 1.20
C TYR A 208 -8.35 -2.59 0.96
N TRP A 209 -9.41 -2.44 0.20
CA TRP A 209 -10.24 -3.56 -0.23
C TRP A 209 -10.79 -3.26 -1.62
N ILE A 210 -11.14 -4.29 -2.37
CA ILE A 210 -11.86 -4.12 -3.61
C ILE A 210 -13.35 -4.12 -3.23
N PRO A 211 -14.16 -3.09 -3.55
CA PRO A 211 -15.59 -3.09 -3.24
C PRO A 211 -16.35 -4.13 -4.04
N LYS A 212 -17.33 -4.79 -3.43
CA LYS A 212 -18.23 -5.73 -4.12
C LYS A 212 -19.24 -4.97 -5.01
N PRO A 213 -19.67 -5.54 -6.14
CA PRO A 213 -20.75 -4.95 -6.93
C PRO A 213 -22.03 -4.69 -6.12
N SER A 214 -22.38 -5.59 -5.19
CA SER A 214 -23.53 -5.46 -4.28
C SER A 214 -23.40 -4.37 -3.22
N GLU A 215 -22.17 -3.93 -2.92
CA GLU A 215 -21.92 -2.81 -1.99
C GLU A 215 -22.00 -1.46 -2.71
N LEU A 216 -21.77 -1.45 -4.02
CA LEU A 216 -22.05 -0.30 -4.88
C LEU A 216 -23.56 -0.30 -5.15
N ASN A 217 -24.25 0.84 -5.04
CA ASN A 217 -25.70 0.94 -5.30
C ASN A 217 -26.04 0.77 -6.81
N ILE A 218 -25.74 -0.39 -7.41
CA ILE A 218 -26.00 -0.78 -8.82
C ILE A 218 -26.20 -2.32 -8.85
N THR A 219 -27.27 -2.80 -9.49
CA THR A 219 -27.69 -4.23 -9.47
C THR A 219 -27.00 -5.05 -10.58
N VAL A 220 -25.89 -5.74 -10.27
CA VAL A 220 -25.32 -6.86 -11.05
C VAL A 220 -24.50 -7.79 -10.11
N THR A 221 -24.72 -9.10 -10.19
CA THR A 221 -23.98 -10.22 -9.53
C THR A 221 -22.68 -10.52 -10.32
N THR A 222 -21.46 -10.61 -9.77
CA THR A 222 -20.90 -11.61 -8.81
C THR A 222 -19.55 -11.12 -8.21
N ILE A 223 -18.97 -11.85 -7.22
CA ILE A 223 -17.98 -11.42 -6.20
C ILE A 223 -16.79 -12.40 -6.06
N ASP A 224 -15.60 -11.88 -5.70
CA ASP A 224 -14.73 -12.39 -4.59
C ASP A 224 -13.85 -11.22 -4.05
N ASN A 225 -13.70 -10.99 -2.74
CA ASN A 225 -12.89 -9.86 -2.21
C ASN A 225 -12.24 -10.10 -0.82
N ASP A 226 -10.91 -10.04 -0.78
CA ASP A 226 -10.08 -9.98 0.42
C ASP A 226 -9.67 -8.51 0.76
N PRO A 227 -9.65 -8.11 2.04
CA PRO A 227 -8.99 -6.87 2.46
C PRO A 227 -7.47 -7.01 2.70
N LEU A 228 -6.75 -5.93 2.39
CA LEU A 228 -5.35 -5.69 2.73
C LEU A 228 -5.23 -4.67 3.87
N LEU A 229 -4.42 -4.98 4.88
CA LEU A 229 -3.87 -4.00 5.80
C LEU A 229 -2.49 -3.61 5.30
N VAL A 230 -2.33 -2.33 4.98
CA VAL A 230 -1.10 -1.74 4.43
C VAL A 230 -0.59 -0.68 5.39
N ALA A 231 0.70 -0.74 5.72
CA ALA A 231 1.39 0.33 6.40
C ALA A 231 1.99 1.29 5.37
N ASP A 232 1.73 2.59 5.51
CA ASP A 232 2.32 3.65 4.71
C ASP A 232 3.41 4.34 5.55
N ALA A 233 4.66 4.13 5.16
CA ALA A 233 5.81 4.73 5.80
C ALA A 233 6.64 5.46 4.75
N TYR A 234 6.70 6.79 4.84
CA TYR A 234 7.45 7.63 3.89
C TYR A 234 7.07 7.42 2.41
N ASN A 235 5.77 7.26 2.11
CA ASN A 235 5.22 6.97 0.78
C ASN A 235 5.56 5.57 0.23
N ARG A 236 6.09 4.68 1.06
CA ARG A 236 6.33 3.27 0.74
C ARG A 236 5.28 2.42 1.44
N LYS A 237 4.76 1.42 0.72
CA LYS A 237 3.57 0.67 1.13
C LYS A 237 3.96 -0.76 1.48
N PHE A 238 3.68 -1.17 2.69
CA PHE A 238 4.09 -2.48 3.22
C PHE A 238 2.87 -3.32 3.57
N LEU A 239 2.82 -4.57 3.10
CA LEU A 239 1.75 -5.51 3.41
C LEU A 239 1.90 -6.03 4.85
N VAL A 240 0.94 -5.70 5.71
CA VAL A 240 0.92 -6.14 7.12
C VAL A 240 0.06 -7.39 7.30
N ALA A 241 -1.11 -7.43 6.68
CA ALA A 241 -2.04 -8.54 6.81
C ALA A 241 -3.03 -8.61 5.64
N THR A 242 -3.49 -9.82 5.37
CA THR A 242 -4.75 -10.10 4.65
C THR A 242 -5.67 -10.88 5.60
N TRP A 243 -6.99 -10.79 5.41
CA TRP A 243 -7.93 -11.59 6.21
C TRP A 243 -9.25 -11.80 5.47
N ASN A 244 -9.90 -12.91 5.78
CA ASN A 244 -11.24 -13.20 5.30
C ASN A 244 -12.27 -12.54 6.22
N VAL A 245 -13.41 -12.15 5.67
CA VAL A 245 -14.53 -11.61 6.45
C VAL A 245 -15.39 -12.78 6.98
N GLU A 246 -15.44 -12.96 8.30
CA GLU A 246 -16.22 -14.03 8.95
C GLU A 246 -17.73 -13.78 8.81
N GLY A 247 -18.50 -14.85 8.53
CA GLY A 247 -19.97 -14.80 8.37
C GLY A 247 -20.46 -14.75 6.92
N GLU A 248 -19.55 -14.84 5.95
CA GLU A 248 -19.88 -15.01 4.54
C GLU A 248 -19.84 -16.50 4.14
N GLU A 249 -20.77 -16.91 3.27
CA GLU A 249 -20.87 -18.29 2.79
C GLU A 249 -19.57 -18.72 2.05
N PRO A 250 -19.07 -19.95 2.27
CA PRO A 250 -17.91 -20.47 1.57
C PRO A 250 -18.26 -20.74 0.09
N PHE A 251 -17.42 -20.27 -0.84
CA PHE A 251 -17.69 -20.44 -2.26
C PHE A 251 -16.74 -21.46 -2.89
N GLU A 252 -17.20 -22.71 -2.93
CA GLU A 252 -16.66 -23.72 -3.83
C GLU A 252 -17.33 -23.55 -5.22
N HIS A 253 -16.53 -23.73 -6.28
CA HIS A 253 -16.96 -24.10 -7.64
C HIS A 253 -17.15 -23.02 -8.76
N TYR A 254 -16.14 -22.98 -9.65
CA TYR A 254 -16.18 -22.84 -11.13
C TYR A 254 -15.95 -21.49 -11.85
N ILE A 255 -14.77 -21.45 -12.48
CA ILE A 255 -14.47 -20.88 -13.79
C ILE A 255 -15.39 -21.51 -14.85
N ARG A 256 -16.52 -20.88 -15.19
CA ARG A 256 -17.28 -21.11 -16.43
C ARG A 256 -18.43 -20.12 -16.46
N GLU A 257 -18.21 -18.95 -17.05
CA GLU A 257 -19.22 -18.16 -17.81
C GLU A 257 -18.64 -16.79 -18.21
N TYR A 258 -17.58 -16.81 -19.03
CA TYR A 258 -17.18 -15.67 -19.87
C TYR A 258 -16.79 -16.16 -21.27
N LYS A 259 -17.71 -16.92 -21.87
CA LYS A 259 -17.86 -16.94 -23.32
C LYS A 259 -19.27 -16.46 -23.62
N VAL A 260 -19.42 -15.20 -23.99
CA VAL A 260 -19.96 -14.72 -25.28
C VAL A 260 -19.39 -13.32 -25.51
#